data_AF-A6L479-F1
#
_entry.id   AF-A6L479-F1
#
_cell.length_a   1.000
_cell.length_b   1.000
_cell.length_c   1.000
_cell.angle_alpha   90.00
_cell.angle_beta   90.00
_cell.angle_gamma   90.00
#
_symmetry.space_group_name_H-M   'P 1'
#
loop_
_entity.id
_entity.type
_entity.pdbx_description
1 polymer ?
#
loop_
_entity_poly.entity_id
_entity_poly.type
_entity_poly.pdbx_seq_one_letter_code
_entity_poly.pdbx_strand_id
1 'polypeptide(L)'
;MGLSIYALKLGDKISREEYDNTGNGWYVYQAHGMEPINHIPTVEEGCYKADVLYSDCDIFYSEYSIFRDIISHVVLKHDVKYVWNNVNNFIGKPFIEFLQTSDCEGAIDYTVAEKILHDFEKYESVIKPELNEYLCRFFDHYVCVLKKTVENKGIVYYS
;
A
#
# COMPACT_ATOMS: atom_id res chain seq x y z
N MET A 1 -15.22 -0.52 10.16
CA MET A 1 -14.09 0.42 10.13
C MET A 1 -13.56 0.46 8.70
N GLY A 2 -13.11 1.62 8.24
CA GLY A 2 -12.51 1.80 6.92
C GLY A 2 -11.00 1.93 7.03
N LEU A 3 -10.35 1.89 5.87
CA LEU A 3 -8.93 2.12 5.63
C LEU A 3 -8.83 3.34 4.71
N SER A 4 -8.07 4.34 5.13
CA SER A 4 -7.73 5.53 4.34
C SER A 4 -6.28 5.43 3.89
N ILE A 5 -6.05 5.66 2.61
CA ILE A 5 -4.74 5.50 1.97
C ILE A 5 -4.29 6.82 1.37
N TYR A 6 -3.10 7.27 1.76
CA TYR A 6 -2.58 8.57 1.37
C TYR A 6 -1.29 8.43 0.57
N ALA A 7 -1.09 9.34 -0.39
CA ALA A 7 0.23 9.62 -0.92
C ALA A 7 0.81 10.81 -0.16
N LEU A 8 1.93 10.61 0.55
CA LEU A 8 2.58 11.64 1.35
C LEU A 8 3.98 11.95 0.83
N LYS A 9 4.33 13.23 0.81
CA LYS A 9 5.73 13.65 0.68
C LYS A 9 6.28 14.04 2.04
N LEU A 10 7.23 13.26 2.54
CA LEU A 10 7.85 13.54 3.82
C LEU A 10 8.81 14.73 3.72
N GLY A 11 8.73 15.61 4.70
CA GLY A 11 9.68 16.69 4.96
C GLY A 11 10.55 16.35 6.16
N ASP A 12 10.81 17.35 7.00
CA ASP A 12 11.70 17.18 8.16
C ASP A 12 11.14 16.19 9.19
N LYS A 13 12.03 15.32 9.69
CA LYS A 13 11.75 14.47 10.85
C LYS A 13 11.65 15.33 12.09
N ILE A 14 10.52 15.24 12.78
CA ILE A 14 10.19 16.03 13.98
C ILE A 14 10.66 15.31 15.24
N SER A 15 10.45 13.98 15.32
CA SER A 15 10.78 13.19 16.52
C SER A 15 10.95 11.70 16.20
N ARG A 16 11.48 10.98 17.20
CA ARG A 16 11.52 9.50 17.21
C ARG A 16 10.35 8.87 17.97
N GLU A 17 9.71 9.59 18.88
CA GLU A 17 8.57 9.08 19.67
C GLU A 17 7.25 9.37 18.96
N GLU A 18 6.29 8.44 19.10
CA GLU A 18 4.90 8.61 18.69
C GLU A 18 4.34 9.80 19.45
N TYR A 19 4.22 10.94 18.76
CA TYR A 19 3.91 12.21 19.42
C TYR A 19 2.45 12.26 19.82
N ASP A 20 2.19 12.23 21.12
CA ASP A 20 0.94 12.59 21.73
C ASP A 20 0.74 14.13 21.60
N ASN A 21 -0.32 14.54 20.89
CA ASN A 21 -1.00 15.85 21.01
C ASN A 21 -0.43 17.16 20.41
N THR A 22 0.29 17.17 19.27
CA THR A 22 0.59 18.47 18.57
C THR A 22 -0.05 18.67 17.20
N GLY A 23 -0.73 17.65 16.64
CA GLY A 23 -1.59 17.78 15.45
C GLY A 23 -0.90 18.12 14.11
N ASN A 24 0.44 18.17 14.06
CA ASN A 24 1.20 18.67 12.90
C ASN A 24 2.17 17.65 12.27
N GLY A 25 2.15 16.39 12.69
CA GLY A 25 3.09 15.38 12.22
C GLY A 25 2.42 14.04 11.91
N TRP A 26 2.94 13.35 10.90
CA TRP A 26 2.54 12.00 10.49
C TRP A 26 3.54 11.02 11.07
N TYR A 27 3.05 10.08 11.89
CA TYR A 27 3.92 9.04 12.43
C TYR A 27 4.05 7.90 11.42
N VAL A 28 5.25 7.73 10.88
CA VAL A 28 5.54 6.71 9.90
C VAL A 28 5.99 5.45 10.61
N TYR A 29 5.10 4.46 10.64
CA TYR A 29 5.44 3.07 10.91
C TYR A 29 6.03 2.46 9.65
N GLN A 30 7.14 1.72 9.75
CA GLN A 30 7.50 0.85 8.63
C GLN A 30 6.44 -0.24 8.54
N ALA A 31 6.11 -0.69 7.33
CA ALA A 31 5.22 -1.82 7.15
C ALA A 31 5.85 -3.08 7.78
N HIS A 32 5.58 -3.29 9.07
CA HIS A 32 5.92 -4.53 9.75
C HIS A 32 5.17 -5.68 9.06
N GLY A 33 5.82 -6.84 8.91
CA GLY A 33 5.19 -8.02 8.33
C GLY A 33 5.38 -8.23 6.83
N MET A 34 6.27 -7.48 6.16
CA MET A 34 6.68 -7.82 4.79
C MET A 34 7.55 -9.08 4.67
N GLU A 35 8.01 -9.66 5.78
CA GLU A 35 8.75 -10.93 5.79
C GLU A 35 8.01 -12.03 5.01
N PRO A 36 8.70 -12.80 4.15
CA PRO A 36 10.15 -12.86 3.87
C PRO A 36 10.62 -11.92 2.74
N ILE A 37 9.80 -10.95 2.33
CA ILE A 37 10.16 -9.98 1.29
C ILE A 37 11.17 -9.00 1.87
N ASN A 38 12.44 -9.16 1.48
CA ASN A 38 13.49 -8.21 1.82
C ASN A 38 13.23 -6.88 1.13
N HIS A 39 12.66 -5.94 1.88
CA HIS A 39 12.59 -4.53 1.55
C HIS A 39 13.42 -3.76 2.58
N ILE A 40 14.37 -2.96 2.10
CA ILE A 40 15.09 -2.00 2.95
C ILE A 40 14.36 -0.68 2.79
N PRO A 41 13.62 -0.22 3.83
CA PRO A 41 12.89 1.03 3.74
C PRO A 41 13.85 2.20 3.51
N THR A 42 13.47 3.08 2.59
CA THR A 42 14.20 4.33 2.33
C THR A 42 13.96 5.40 3.40
N VAL A 43 12.99 5.16 4.29
CA VAL A 43 12.58 6.07 5.36
C VAL A 43 12.63 5.33 6.71
N GLU A 44 13.25 5.96 7.71
CA GLU A 44 13.24 5.48 9.09
C GLU A 44 11.90 5.74 9.77
N GLU A 45 11.53 4.91 10.74
CA GLU A 45 10.37 5.18 11.60
C GLU A 45 10.50 6.48 12.39
N GLY A 46 9.37 7.14 12.60
CA GLY A 46 9.27 8.35 13.42
C GLY A 46 8.23 9.34 12.92
N CYS A 47 8.15 10.49 13.59
CA CYS A 47 7.20 11.55 13.24
C CYS A 47 7.81 12.52 12.22
N TYR A 48 7.07 12.83 11.16
CA TYR A 48 7.52 13.71 10.08
C TYR A 48 6.50 14.81 9.81
N LYS A 49 6.97 15.97 9.36
CA LYS A 49 6.11 16.85 8.56
C LYS A 49 5.83 16.17 7.23
N ALA A 50 4.61 16.25 6.72
CA ALA A 50 4.31 15.71 5.41
C ALA A 50 3.30 16.57 4.66
N ASP A 51 3.51 16.69 3.36
CA ASP A 51 2.53 17.23 2.43
C ASP A 51 1.65 16.08 1.93
N VAL A 52 0.33 16.26 2.00
CA VAL A 52 -0.63 15.32 1.43
C VAL A 52 -0.71 15.56 -0.08
N LEU A 53 -0.23 14.59 -0.86
CA LEU A 53 -0.25 14.63 -2.32
C LEU A 53 -1.56 14.07 -2.88
N TYR A 54 -2.18 13.13 -2.15
CA TYR A 54 -3.44 12.49 -2.50
C TYR A 54 -4.09 11.89 -1.26
N SER A 55 -5.41 12.03 -1.12
CA SER A 55 -6.18 11.54 0.03
C SER A 55 -7.54 10.93 -0.31
N ASP A 56 -7.95 10.94 -1.58
CA ASP A 56 -9.27 10.44 -1.99
C ASP A 56 -9.24 8.92 -2.22
N CYS A 57 -8.68 8.14 -1.30
CA CYS A 57 -8.55 6.69 -1.42
C CYS A 57 -8.98 6.00 -0.13
N ASP A 58 -10.28 5.74 -0.02
CA ASP A 58 -10.91 5.10 1.13
C ASP A 58 -11.58 3.79 0.74
N ILE A 59 -11.49 2.79 1.61
CA ILE A 59 -12.14 1.50 1.41
C ILE A 59 -12.57 0.86 2.74
N PHE A 60 -13.67 0.12 2.74
CA PHE A 60 -14.01 -0.71 3.90
C PHE A 60 -13.07 -1.92 4.02
N TYR A 61 -12.64 -2.29 5.23
CA TYR A 61 -11.74 -3.45 5.42
C TYR A 61 -12.22 -4.75 4.79
N SER A 62 -13.54 -5.00 4.81
CA SER A 62 -14.15 -6.16 4.16
C SER A 62 -13.94 -6.12 2.64
N GLU A 63 -14.14 -4.96 2.03
CA GLU A 63 -13.97 -4.74 0.60
C GLU A 63 -12.49 -4.76 0.20
N TYR A 64 -11.59 -4.23 1.04
CA TYR A 64 -10.14 -4.32 0.81
C TYR A 64 -9.65 -5.77 0.82
N SER A 65 -10.20 -6.59 1.72
CA SER A 65 -9.90 -8.03 1.75
C SER A 65 -10.41 -8.75 0.50
N ILE A 66 -11.63 -8.43 0.05
CA ILE A 66 -12.18 -8.95 -1.21
C ILE A 66 -11.32 -8.51 -2.40
N PHE A 67 -10.90 -7.25 -2.43
CA PHE A 67 -10.05 -6.70 -3.49
C PHE A 67 -8.71 -7.44 -3.61
N ARG A 68 -8.02 -7.67 -2.48
CA ARG A 68 -6.78 -8.45 -2.45
C ARG A 68 -6.99 -9.89 -2.91
N ASP A 69 -8.10 -10.51 -2.52
CA ASP A 69 -8.41 -11.87 -2.94
C ASP A 69 -8.66 -11.96 -4.45
N ILE A 70 -9.44 -11.04 -5.03
CA ILE A 70 -9.65 -10.96 -6.48
C ILE A 70 -8.32 -10.84 -7.22
N ILE A 71 -7.44 -9.92 -6.80
CA ILE A 71 -6.11 -9.74 -7.42
C ILE A 71 -5.30 -11.04 -7.36
N SER A 72 -5.23 -11.66 -6.17
CA SER A 72 -4.52 -12.92 -5.98
C SER A 72 -5.08 -14.03 -6.88
N HIS A 73 -6.40 -14.16 -6.95
CA HIS A 73 -7.06 -15.19 -7.74
C HIS A 73 -6.85 -14.99 -9.25
N VAL A 74 -6.97 -13.74 -9.72
CA VAL A 74 -6.82 -13.39 -11.14
C VAL A 74 -5.38 -13.56 -11.60
N VAL A 75 -4.41 -13.10 -10.80
CA VAL A 75 -3.00 -13.00 -11.24
C VAL A 75 -2.18 -14.21 -10.81
N LEU A 76 -2.33 -14.67 -9.57
CA LEU A 76 -1.55 -15.78 -9.01
C LEU A 76 -2.27 -17.12 -9.10
N LYS A 77 -3.57 -17.14 -9.43
CA LYS A 77 -4.41 -18.36 -9.50
C LYS A 77 -4.54 -19.09 -8.16
N HIS A 78 -4.46 -18.33 -7.07
CA HIS A 78 -4.60 -18.82 -5.70
C HIS A 78 -5.36 -17.81 -4.84
N ASP A 79 -6.08 -18.28 -3.84
CA ASP A 79 -6.64 -17.44 -2.78
C ASP A 79 -5.52 -16.68 -2.06
N VAL A 80 -5.81 -15.47 -1.60
CA VAL A 80 -4.81 -14.65 -0.88
C VAL A 80 -4.29 -15.35 0.38
N LYS A 81 -5.17 -16.08 1.06
CA LYS A 81 -4.81 -16.86 2.25
C LYS A 81 -3.81 -17.98 1.94
N TYR A 82 -3.91 -18.60 0.76
CA TYR A 82 -2.94 -19.61 0.35
C TYR A 82 -1.57 -18.96 0.09
N VAL A 83 -1.57 -17.80 -0.57
CA VAL A 83 -0.34 -17.03 -0.84
C VAL A 83 0.35 -16.64 0.46
N TRP A 84 -0.37 -16.06 1.44
CA TRP A 84 0.21 -15.70 2.74
C TRP A 84 0.84 -16.89 3.48
N ASN A 85 0.17 -18.04 3.50
CA ASN A 85 0.69 -19.24 4.14
C ASN A 85 1.89 -19.87 3.42
N ASN A 86 2.16 -19.47 2.17
CA ASN A 86 3.18 -20.05 1.32
C ASN A 86 4.05 -18.97 0.65
N VAL A 87 4.18 -17.79 1.25
CA VAL A 87 4.75 -16.58 0.63
C VAL A 87 6.14 -16.79 0.04
N ASN A 88 6.97 -17.67 0.63
CA ASN A 88 8.27 -18.08 0.09
C ASN A 88 8.22 -18.60 -1.35
N ASN A 89 7.14 -19.29 -1.74
CA ASN A 89 6.95 -19.82 -3.10
C ASN A 89 6.57 -18.74 -4.12
N PHE A 90 6.16 -17.57 -3.62
CA PHE A 90 5.67 -16.47 -4.44
C PHE A 90 6.63 -15.30 -4.50
N ILE A 91 7.76 -15.31 -3.78
CA ILE A 91 8.75 -14.22 -3.85
C ILE A 91 9.11 -13.90 -5.32
N GLY A 92 9.03 -12.62 -5.68
CA GLY A 92 9.30 -12.13 -7.04
C GLY A 92 8.15 -12.33 -8.03
N LYS A 93 6.99 -12.84 -7.60
CA LYS A 93 5.76 -12.85 -8.39
C LYS A 93 5.05 -11.47 -8.30
N PRO A 94 4.22 -11.12 -9.28
CA PRO A 94 3.45 -9.88 -9.26
C PRO A 94 2.58 -9.73 -8.01
N PHE A 95 2.40 -8.50 -7.54
CA PHE A 95 1.56 -8.09 -6.42
C PHE A 95 1.98 -8.62 -5.04
N ILE A 96 3.12 -9.30 -4.91
CA ILE A 96 3.48 -9.92 -3.62
C ILE A 96 3.78 -8.88 -2.55
N GLU A 97 4.44 -7.79 -2.91
CA GLU A 97 4.57 -6.63 -2.02
C GLU A 97 3.21 -6.05 -1.61
N PHE A 98 2.27 -5.91 -2.55
CA PHE A 98 0.93 -5.39 -2.27
C PHE A 98 0.13 -6.30 -1.34
N LEU A 99 0.09 -7.60 -1.65
CA LEU A 99 -0.66 -8.58 -0.87
C LEU A 99 -0.09 -8.77 0.53
N GLN A 100 1.23 -8.62 0.70
CA GLN A 100 1.90 -8.78 1.98
C GLN A 100 1.90 -7.49 2.82
N THR A 101 1.63 -6.32 2.23
CA THR A 101 1.56 -5.07 2.98
C THR A 101 0.45 -5.15 4.03
N SER A 102 0.78 -4.75 5.27
CA SER A 102 -0.16 -4.65 6.38
C SER A 102 -1.38 -3.80 5.99
N ASP A 103 -2.56 -4.24 6.39
CA ASP A 103 -3.80 -3.51 6.17
C ASP A 103 -4.17 -2.58 7.31
N CYS A 104 -3.50 -2.64 8.48
CA CYS A 104 -3.90 -1.86 9.65
C CYS A 104 -3.06 -0.61 9.91
N GLU A 105 -1.73 -0.71 9.85
CA GLU A 105 -0.80 0.40 10.11
C GLU A 105 0.50 0.14 9.34
N GLY A 106 1.01 1.17 8.67
CA GLY A 106 2.30 1.09 7.99
C GLY A 106 2.46 2.09 6.85
N ALA A 107 3.69 2.18 6.36
CA ALA A 107 4.03 2.88 5.15
C ALA A 107 4.89 2.01 4.25
N ILE A 108 4.64 2.10 2.94
CA ILE A 108 5.54 1.60 1.91
C ILE A 108 6.16 2.78 1.19
N ASP A 109 7.44 2.69 0.88
CA ASP A 109 8.12 3.77 0.18
C ASP A 109 7.91 3.71 -1.34
N TYR A 110 8.39 4.75 -2.02
CA TYR A 110 8.25 4.89 -3.46
C TYR A 110 8.87 3.73 -4.26
N THR A 111 9.86 3.00 -3.73
CA THR A 111 10.48 1.87 -4.45
C THR A 111 9.56 0.66 -4.48
N VAL A 112 8.85 0.40 -3.39
CA VAL A 112 7.81 -0.62 -3.33
C VAL A 112 6.58 -0.17 -4.11
N ALA A 113 6.19 1.10 -3.95
CA ALA A 113 5.07 1.67 -4.70
C ALA A 113 5.28 1.60 -6.23
N GLU A 114 6.50 1.81 -6.71
CA GLU A 114 6.84 1.69 -8.14
C GLU A 114 6.62 0.28 -8.67
N LYS A 115 7.05 -0.74 -7.92
CA LYS A 115 6.80 -2.15 -8.30
C LYS A 115 5.32 -2.47 -8.33
N ILE A 116 4.59 -2.08 -7.28
CA ILE A 116 3.16 -2.31 -7.18
C ILE A 116 2.43 -1.60 -8.32
N LEU A 117 2.78 -0.35 -8.61
CA LEU A 117 2.23 0.41 -9.73
C LEU A 117 2.42 -0.32 -11.06
N HIS A 118 3.64 -0.78 -11.33
CA HIS A 118 3.93 -1.53 -12.56
C HIS A 118 3.07 -2.80 -12.67
N ASP A 119 2.84 -3.51 -11.56
CA ASP A 119 1.94 -4.66 -11.55
C ASP A 119 0.48 -4.27 -11.84
N PHE A 120 -0.02 -3.20 -11.23
CA PHE A 120 -1.36 -2.68 -11.51
C PHE A 120 -1.53 -2.30 -12.99
N GLU A 121 -0.58 -1.59 -13.58
CA GLU A 121 -0.62 -1.20 -15.00
C GLU A 121 -0.54 -2.40 -15.94
N LYS A 122 0.30 -3.39 -15.61
CA LYS A 122 0.48 -4.58 -16.45
C LYS A 122 -0.74 -5.50 -16.45
N TYR A 123 -1.43 -5.63 -15.31
CA TYR A 123 -2.54 -6.57 -15.13
C TYR A 123 -3.91 -5.90 -15.14
N GLU A 124 -3.99 -4.60 -15.43
CA GLU A 124 -5.24 -3.83 -15.45
C GLU A 124 -6.34 -4.51 -16.28
N SER A 125 -6.01 -4.94 -17.50
CA SER A 125 -6.98 -5.51 -18.45
C SER A 125 -7.59 -6.84 -18.00
N VAL A 126 -6.94 -7.54 -17.06
CA VAL A 126 -7.45 -8.81 -16.50
C VAL A 126 -8.06 -8.63 -15.11
N ILE A 127 -7.66 -7.60 -14.36
CA ILE A 127 -8.21 -7.31 -13.03
C ILE A 127 -9.52 -6.54 -13.14
N LYS A 128 -9.56 -5.43 -13.90
CA LYS A 128 -10.73 -4.54 -13.95
C LYS A 128 -12.06 -5.22 -14.30
N PRO A 129 -12.12 -6.19 -15.24
CA PRO A 129 -13.36 -6.89 -15.55
C PRO A 129 -13.98 -7.67 -14.39
N GLU A 130 -13.17 -8.06 -13.40
CA GLU A 130 -13.60 -8.85 -12.23
C GLU A 130 -14.04 -7.96 -11.06
N LEU A 131 -13.88 -6.64 -11.18
CA LEU A 131 -14.22 -5.68 -10.14
C LEU A 131 -15.64 -5.15 -10.31
N ASN A 132 -16.38 -5.04 -9.20
CA ASN A 132 -17.61 -4.25 -9.19
C ASN A 132 -17.29 -2.74 -9.28
N GLU A 133 -18.31 -1.91 -9.48
CA GLU A 133 -18.13 -0.45 -9.65
C GLU A 133 -17.39 0.20 -8.47
N TYR A 134 -17.66 -0.24 -7.25
CA TYR A 134 -17.02 0.30 -6.04
C TYR A 134 -15.52 -0.03 -6.01
N LEU A 135 -15.16 -1.28 -6.26
CA LEU A 135 -13.77 -1.72 -6.30
C LEU A 135 -13.00 -1.17 -7.51
N CYS A 136 -13.68 -0.95 -8.63
CA CYS A 136 -13.09 -0.33 -9.81
C CYS A 136 -12.70 1.13 -9.54
N ARG A 137 -13.56 1.90 -8.84
CA ARG A 137 -13.19 3.23 -8.35
C ARG A 137 -11.99 3.18 -7.41
N PHE A 138 -12.01 2.25 -6.45
CA PHE A 138 -10.89 2.08 -5.53
C PHE A 138 -9.58 1.77 -6.27
N PHE A 139 -9.61 0.89 -7.28
CA PHE A 139 -8.45 0.60 -8.13
C PHE A 139 -7.86 1.89 -8.73
N ASP A 140 -8.70 2.74 -9.33
CA ASP A 140 -8.24 3.98 -9.98
C ASP A 140 -7.65 4.96 -8.96
N HIS A 141 -8.27 5.11 -7.79
CA HIS A 141 -7.76 5.94 -6.70
C HIS A 141 -6.44 5.41 -6.13
N TYR A 142 -6.33 4.09 -5.93
CA TYR A 142 -5.10 3.46 -5.43
C TYR A 142 -3.95 3.59 -6.43
N VAL A 143 -4.22 3.44 -7.73
CA VAL A 143 -3.23 3.72 -8.78
C VAL A 143 -2.79 5.19 -8.76
N CYS A 144 -3.69 6.13 -8.48
CA CYS A 144 -3.32 7.54 -8.34
C CYS A 144 -2.42 7.78 -7.12
N VAL A 145 -2.71 7.15 -5.98
CA VAL A 145 -1.85 7.17 -4.79
C VAL A 145 -0.44 6.70 -5.16
N LEU A 146 -0.32 5.52 -5.78
CA LEU A 146 0.97 4.95 -6.19
C LEU A 146 1.72 5.88 -7.14
N LYS A 147 1.06 6.42 -8.17
CA LYS A 147 1.66 7.37 -9.12
C LYS A 147 2.20 8.61 -8.41
N LYS A 148 1.40 9.23 -7.53
CA LYS A 148 1.82 10.44 -6.81
C LYS A 148 2.98 10.16 -5.87
N THR A 149 2.99 9.01 -5.22
CA THR A 149 4.10 8.56 -4.39
C THR A 149 5.39 8.40 -5.21
N VAL A 150 5.33 7.70 -6.35
CA VAL A 150 6.49 7.47 -7.23
C VAL A 150 7.04 8.77 -7.81
N GLU A 151 6.16 9.62 -8.36
CA GLU A 151 6.52 10.93 -8.96
C GLU A 151 7.28 11.84 -7.98
N ASN A 152 6.93 11.77 -6.69
CA ASN A 152 7.44 12.66 -5.66
C ASN A 152 8.46 12.00 -4.72
N LYS A 153 8.82 10.73 -4.97
CA LYS A 153 9.66 9.91 -4.08
C LYS A 153 9.15 9.93 -2.63
N GLY A 154 7.83 9.83 -2.48
CA GLY A 154 7.12 9.88 -1.21
C GLY A 154 6.95 8.51 -0.57
N ILE A 155 5.90 8.40 0.26
CA ILE A 155 5.41 7.14 0.83
C ILE A 155 3.91 6.96 0.52
N VAL A 156 3.46 5.71 0.45
CA VAL A 156 2.04 5.37 0.65
C VAL A 156 1.84 5.12 2.13
N TYR A 157 0.84 5.78 2.71
CA TYR A 157 0.53 5.69 4.14
C TYR A 157 -0.87 5.14 4.35
N TYR A 158 -1.01 4.16 5.24
CA TYR A 158 -2.26 3.46 5.55
C TYR A 158 -2.74 3.87 6.97
N SER A 159 -4.01 4.26 7.11
CA SER A 159 -4.62 4.72 8.36
C SER A 159 -6.08 4.32 8.56
#